data_AF-A0A379VRE9-F1
#
_entry.id   AF-A0A379VRE9-F1
#
_cell.length_a   1.000
_cell.length_b   1.000
_cell.length_c   1.000
_cell.angle_alpha   90.00
_cell.angle_beta   90.00
_cell.angle_gamma   90.00
#
_symmetry.space_group_name_H-M   'P 1'
#
loop_
_entity.id
_entity.type
_entity.pdbx_description
1 polymer ?
#
loop_
_entity_poly.entity_id
_entity_poly.type
_entity_poly.pdbx_seq_one_letter_code
_entity_poly.pdbx_strand_id
1 'polypeptide(L)'
;MIEFGNFYQLIAKNHLSHWLETLPAQIAAWQREQQHGLFKQWSNAVEFLPEITPWRLDLLHSVTAESETPLSEGQLKRIDTLLRNLMPWRKGPFLALWRRY
;
A
#
# COMPACT_ATOMS: atom_id res chain seq x y z
N MET A 1 11.81 0.45 -4.84
CA MET A 1 12.03 0.47 -3.37
C MET A 1 11.07 1.50 -2.81
N ILE A 2 10.44 1.24 -1.65
CA ILE A 2 9.48 2.20 -1.09
C ILE A 2 10.23 3.47 -0.69
N GLU A 3 9.77 4.61 -1.20
CA GLU A 3 10.36 5.92 -0.93
C GLU A 3 9.66 6.60 0.25
N PHE A 4 10.43 6.92 1.30
CA PHE A 4 9.91 7.56 2.52
C PHE A 4 9.96 9.10 2.48
N GLY A 5 10.43 9.68 1.36
CA GLY A 5 10.61 11.13 1.20
C GLY A 5 9.34 11.95 1.45
N ASN A 6 8.18 11.46 1.00
CA ASN A 6 6.88 12.12 1.24
C ASN A 6 6.58 12.27 2.73
N PHE A 7 6.87 11.24 3.52
CA PHE A 7 6.68 11.29 4.97
C PHE A 7 7.68 12.21 5.66
N TYR A 8 8.96 12.18 5.24
CA TYR A 8 9.99 13.07 5.77
C TYR A 8 9.64 14.54 5.53
N GLN A 9 9.16 14.88 4.32
CA GLN A 9 8.69 16.23 4.00
C GLN A 9 7.47 16.65 4.83
N LEU A 10 6.56 15.73 5.11
CA LEU A 10 5.37 15.98 5.93
C LEU A 10 5.75 16.31 7.38
N ILE A 11 6.60 15.48 8.02
CA ILE A 11 6.97 15.66 9.43
C ILE A 11 7.96 16.80 9.63
N ALA A 12 8.74 17.18 8.62
CA ALA A 12 9.64 18.32 8.68
C ALA A 12 8.93 19.64 9.04
N LYS A 13 7.63 19.76 8.73
CA LYS A 13 6.85 20.99 8.90
C LYS A 13 5.86 20.92 10.07
N ASN A 14 5.92 19.89 10.90
CA ASN A 14 5.00 19.74 12.03
C ASN A 14 5.73 19.35 13.33
N HIS A 15 4.98 19.06 14.39
CA HIS A 15 5.51 18.76 15.73
C HIS A 15 6.38 17.49 15.79
N LEU A 16 6.36 16.64 14.76
CA LEU A 16 7.18 15.43 14.64
C LEU A 16 8.54 15.68 13.99
N SER A 17 8.91 16.92 13.69
CA SER A 17 10.16 17.25 12.99
C SER A 17 11.41 16.72 13.69
N HIS A 18 11.43 16.69 15.03
CA HIS A 18 12.50 16.13 15.85
C HIS A 18 12.81 14.65 15.51
N TRP A 19 11.86 13.92 14.95
CA TRP A 19 12.06 12.52 14.57
C TRP A 19 13.00 12.35 13.37
N LEU A 20 13.22 13.42 12.58
CA LEU A 20 14.19 13.43 11.48
C LEU A 20 15.64 13.27 11.95
N GLU A 21 15.92 13.48 13.23
CA GLU A 21 17.26 13.26 13.82
C GLU A 21 17.63 11.77 13.86
N THR A 22 16.64 10.87 13.85
CA THR A 22 16.87 9.43 14.07
C THR A 22 16.22 8.53 13.02
N LEU A 23 14.99 8.86 12.59
CA LEU A 23 14.20 8.00 11.70
C LEU A 23 14.87 7.72 10.34
N PRO A 24 15.46 8.70 9.62
CA PRO A 24 16.06 8.42 8.31
C PRO A 24 17.22 7.43 8.38
N ALA A 25 18.05 7.52 9.42
CA ALA A 25 19.17 6.60 9.62
C ALA A 25 18.70 5.18 9.94
N GLN A 26 17.65 5.05 10.75
CA GLN A 26 17.04 3.75 11.08
C GLN A 26 16.44 3.08 9.84
N ILE A 27 15.69 3.84 9.03
CA ILE A 27 15.10 3.32 7.79
C ILE A 27 16.20 2.89 6.80
N ALA A 28 17.27 3.68 6.65
CA ALA A 28 18.39 3.34 5.76
C ALA A 28 19.16 2.08 6.21
N ALA A 29 19.28 1.85 7.52
CA ALA A 29 19.84 0.61 8.05
C ALA A 29 18.94 -0.58 7.75
N TRP A 30 17.65 -0.49 8.09
CA TRP A 30 16.64 -1.51 7.83
C TRP A 30 16.56 -1.89 6.34
N GLN A 31 16.59 -0.89 5.46
CA GLN A 31 16.55 -1.05 4.01
C GLN A 31 17.73 -1.87 3.45
N ARG A 32 18.91 -1.75 4.06
CA ARG A 32 20.09 -2.54 3.67
C ARG A 32 20.03 -3.97 4.18
N GLU A 33 19.46 -4.18 5.37
CA GLU A 33 19.41 -5.48 6.04
C GLU A 33 18.28 -6.39 5.53
N GLN A 34 17.16 -5.81 5.09
CA GLN A 34 15.91 -6.54 4.82
C GLN A 34 15.75 -7.07 3.40
N GLN A 35 16.85 -7.30 2.69
CA GLN A 35 16.84 -7.94 1.36
C GLN A 35 16.61 -9.47 1.43
N HIS A 36 15.68 -9.92 2.27
CA HIS A 36 15.31 -11.33 2.34
C HIS A 36 14.59 -11.76 1.05
N GLY A 37 14.73 -13.04 0.66
CA GLY A 37 14.34 -13.52 -0.68
C GLY A 37 12.88 -13.25 -1.11
N LEU A 38 11.93 -13.23 -0.16
CA LEU A 38 10.52 -12.94 -0.45
C LEU A 38 10.22 -11.44 -0.62
N PHE A 39 11.10 -10.56 -0.14
CA PHE A 39 10.90 -9.10 -0.22
C PHE A 39 10.74 -8.64 -1.66
N LYS A 40 11.52 -9.20 -2.60
CA LYS A 40 11.40 -8.87 -4.02
C LYS A 40 10.04 -9.25 -4.59
N GLN A 41 9.51 -10.41 -4.21
CA GLN A 41 8.18 -10.85 -4.64
C GLN A 41 7.08 -9.92 -4.13
N TRP A 42 7.14 -9.53 -2.85
CA TRP A 42 6.17 -8.62 -2.25
C TRP A 42 6.27 -7.19 -2.80
N SER A 43 7.48 -6.67 -2.97
CA SER A 43 7.72 -5.36 -3.59
C SER A 43 7.18 -5.31 -5.02
N ASN A 44 7.44 -6.35 -5.82
CA ASN A 44 6.91 -6.45 -7.18
C ASN A 44 5.38 -6.53 -7.19
N ALA A 45 4.78 -7.23 -6.23
CA ALA A 45 3.33 -7.30 -6.13
C ALA A 45 2.72 -5.91 -5.92
N VAL A 46 3.33 -5.08 -5.06
CA VAL A 46 2.91 -3.69 -4.84
C VAL A 46 3.16 -2.82 -6.08
N GLU A 47 4.32 -2.94 -6.71
CA GLU A 47 4.69 -2.16 -7.91
C GLU A 47 3.77 -2.45 -9.11
N PHE A 48 3.32 -3.70 -9.26
CA PHE A 48 2.42 -4.09 -10.35
C PHE A 48 0.94 -3.90 -10.04
N LEU A 49 0.57 -3.49 -8.83
CA LEU A 49 -0.81 -3.08 -8.55
C LEU A 49 -1.11 -1.78 -9.31
N PRO A 50 -2.28 -1.67 -9.94
CA PRO A 50 -2.68 -0.43 -10.57
C PRO A 50 -2.91 0.65 -9.50
N GLU A 51 -2.42 1.86 -9.77
CA GLU A 51 -2.81 3.03 -9.00
C GLU A 51 -4.24 3.41 -9.37
N ILE A 52 -5.14 3.39 -8.38
CA ILE A 52 -6.55 3.69 -8.60
C ILE A 52 -7.02 4.66 -7.54
N THR A 53 -7.54 5.80 -7.99
CA THR A 53 -8.23 6.75 -7.11
C THR A 53 -9.67 6.27 -6.90
N PRO A 54 -10.11 6.00 -5.66
CA PRO A 54 -11.47 5.56 -5.40
C PRO A 54 -12.46 6.67 -5.71
N TRP A 55 -13.59 6.30 -6.30
CA TRP A 55 -14.71 7.23 -6.52
C TRP A 55 -15.49 7.46 -5.22
N ARG A 56 -15.67 6.40 -4.43
CA ARG A 56 -16.15 6.47 -3.05
C ARG A 56 -15.24 5.69 -2.12
N LEU A 57 -15.07 6.22 -0.92
CA LEU A 57 -14.23 5.68 0.12
C LEU A 57 -14.95 5.75 1.46
N ASP A 58 -15.19 4.59 2.08
CA ASP A 58 -15.63 4.49 3.47
C ASP A 58 -14.42 4.10 4.33
N LEU A 59 -14.10 4.96 5.29
CA LEU A 59 -13.12 4.72 6.36
C LEU A 59 -13.78 4.82 7.76
N LEU A 60 -15.10 5.06 7.83
CA LEU A 60 -15.82 5.26 9.08
C LEU A 60 -16.40 3.93 9.60
N HIS A 61 -17.04 3.16 8.73
CA HIS A 61 -17.67 1.88 9.13
C HIS A 61 -16.88 0.67 8.66
N SER A 62 -16.04 0.84 7.65
CA SER A 62 -15.23 -0.21 7.04
C SER A 62 -13.98 0.39 6.38
N VAL A 63 -13.15 -0.44 5.73
CA VAL A 63 -12.16 0.03 4.75
C VAL A 63 -12.62 -0.45 3.38
N THR A 64 -13.46 0.37 2.73
CA THR A 64 -14.11 0.03 1.46
C THR A 64 -13.84 1.09 0.40
N ALA A 65 -13.36 0.66 -0.76
CA ALA A 65 -13.15 1.50 -1.94
C ALA A 65 -14.04 1.04 -3.10
N GLU A 66 -14.72 1.99 -3.75
CA GLU A 66 -15.58 1.78 -4.92
C GLU A 66 -15.04 2.54 -6.14
N SER A 67 -15.23 1.97 -7.32
CA SER A 67 -15.00 2.65 -8.60
C SER A 67 -16.31 3.15 -9.20
N GLU A 68 -16.25 4.26 -9.93
CA GLU A 68 -17.43 4.80 -10.64
C GLU A 68 -17.96 3.81 -11.68
N THR A 69 -17.04 3.23 -12.44
CA THR A 69 -17.31 2.16 -13.42
C THR A 69 -16.72 0.85 -12.92
N PRO A 70 -17.40 -0.29 -13.13
CA PRO A 70 -16.85 -1.60 -12.78
C PRO A 70 -15.52 -1.84 -13.50
N LEU A 71 -14.56 -2.45 -12.79
CA LEU A 71 -13.33 -2.90 -13.44
C LEU A 71 -13.62 -4.10 -14.34
N SER A 72 -12.82 -4.22 -15.40
CA SER A 72 -12.85 -5.42 -16.25
C SER A 72 -12.46 -6.67 -15.44
N GLU A 73 -12.94 -7.84 -15.87
CA GLU A 73 -12.60 -9.11 -15.22
C GLU A 73 -11.08 -9.36 -15.19
N GLY A 74 -10.36 -8.94 -16.24
CA GLY A 74 -8.91 -9.04 -16.31
C GLY A 74 -8.20 -8.19 -15.25
N GLN A 75 -8.67 -6.96 -15.03
CA GLN A 75 -8.14 -6.08 -13.98
C GLN A 75 -8.43 -6.64 -12.59
N LEU A 76 -9.64 -7.15 -12.36
CA LEU A 76 -10.01 -7.79 -11.10
C LEU A 76 -9.14 -9.01 -10.80
N LYS A 77 -8.95 -9.89 -11.79
CA LYS A 77 -8.10 -11.08 -11.65
C LYS A 77 -6.64 -10.70 -11.38
N ARG A 78 -6.13 -9.64 -12.03
CA ARG A 78 -4.79 -9.11 -11.78
C ARG A 78 -4.65 -8.62 -10.33
N ILE A 79 -5.59 -7.82 -9.85
CA ILE A 79 -5.58 -7.30 -8.48
C ILE A 79 -5.65 -8.46 -7.46
N ASP A 80 -6.58 -9.39 -7.62
CA ASP A 80 -6.71 -10.56 -6.73
C ASP A 80 -5.42 -11.40 -6.69
N THR A 81 -4.81 -11.66 -7.85
CA THR A 81 -3.55 -12.43 -7.92
C THR A 81 -2.40 -11.71 -7.20
N LEU A 82 -2.26 -10.40 -7.39
CA LEU A 82 -1.21 -9.61 -6.74
C LEU A 82 -1.43 -9.51 -5.23
N LEU A 83 -2.67 -9.31 -4.77
CA LEU A 83 -3.00 -9.27 -3.35
C LEU A 83 -2.81 -10.63 -2.66
N ARG A 84 -3.07 -11.74 -3.35
CA ARG A 84 -2.79 -13.10 -2.83
C ARG A 84 -1.31 -13.35 -2.62
N ASN A 85 -0.44 -12.77 -3.45
CA ASN A 85 1.02 -12.86 -3.26
C ASN A 85 1.50 -12.18 -1.96
N LEU A 86 0.68 -11.33 -1.35
CA LEU A 86 0.94 -10.66 -0.07
C LEU A 86 0.38 -11.41 1.14
N MET A 87 -0.17 -12.62 0.95
CA MET A 87 -0.59 -13.46 2.07
C MET A 87 0.58 -13.84 2.99
N PRO A 88 0.34 -14.04 4.30
CA PRO A 88 -0.98 -14.10 4.95
C PRO A 88 -1.53 -12.75 5.43
N TRP A 89 -2.78 -12.45 5.08
CA TRP A 89 -3.53 -11.28 5.59
C TRP A 89 -4.13 -11.57 6.97
N ARG A 90 -3.52 -11.04 8.02
CA ARG A 90 -3.93 -11.31 9.42
C ARG A 90 -4.85 -10.26 10.04
N LYS A 91 -4.99 -9.10 9.39
CA LYS A 91 -5.87 -7.99 9.79
C LYS A 91 -6.79 -7.64 8.63
N GLY A 92 -8.05 -7.34 8.91
CA GLY A 92 -9.09 -7.09 7.92
C GLY A 92 -10.51 -7.14 8.51
N PRO A 93 -11.55 -7.12 7.66
CA PRO A 93 -11.50 -7.20 6.19
C PRO A 93 -11.17 -5.87 5.50
N PHE A 94 -10.57 -5.97 4.30
CA PHE A 94 -10.45 -4.87 3.34
C PHE A 94 -11.36 -5.17 2.16
N LEU A 95 -12.20 -4.20 1.79
CA LEU A 95 -13.22 -4.38 0.76
C LEU A 95 -12.93 -3.49 -0.42
N ALA A 96 -13.04 -4.11 -1.58
CA ALA A 96 -12.71 -3.53 -2.85
C ALA A 96 -13.91 -3.84 -3.75
N LEU A 97 -14.85 -2.90 -3.83
CA LEU A 97 -16.14 -3.07 -4.48
C LEU A 97 -16.06 -2.55 -5.92
N TRP A 98 -15.55 -3.41 -6.80
CA TRP A 98 -15.30 -3.09 -8.21
C TRP A 98 -16.24 -3.83 -9.17
N ARG A 99 -17.22 -4.56 -8.64
CA ARG A 99 -18.26 -5.27 -9.41
C ARG A 99 -19.61 -4.62 -9.14
N ARG A 100 -20.41 -4.45 -10.20
CA ARG A 100 -21.87 -4.28 -10.04
C ARG A 100 -22.51 -5.65 -9.77
N TYR A 101 -23.52 -5.65 -8.91
CA TYR A 101 -24.49 -6.75 -8.81
C TYR A 101 -25.29 -6.88 -10.10
#